data_AF-A0A168QCS0-F1
#
_entry.id   AF-A0A168QCS0-F1
#
_cell.length_a   1.000
_cell.length_b   1.000
_cell.length_c   1.000
_cell.angle_alpha   90.00
_cell.angle_beta   90.00
_cell.angle_gamma   90.00
#
_symmetry.space_group_name_H-M   'P 1'
#
loop_
_entity.id
_entity.type
_entity.pdbx_description
1 polymer ?
#
loop_
_entity_poly.entity_id
_entity_poly.type
_entity_poly.pdbx_seq_one_letter_code
_entity_poly.pdbx_strand_id
1 'polypeptide(L)'
;ELNHGDKVILPPSALEQLLQQVGPSGTLPSPLTFELRHPHTAATIHCGVKEFSSPDSTIQLPTWMRESLGLHTQDHVVIKLALLPKGTFARLKPISHDYRDITDYRAALEAHLRGHYNTLSNGQTLSCRYGGRVYDFQVVELKPQDAVSITDTDLEVEMDP
;
A
#
# COMPACT_ATOMS: atom_id res chain seq x y z
N GLU A 1 -4.00 14.79 2.70
CA GLU A 1 -4.43 13.74 3.66
C GLU A 1 -3.69 12.44 3.34
N LEU A 2 -3.16 11.74 4.36
CA LEU A 2 -2.44 10.46 4.20
C LEU A 2 -3.38 9.26 4.19
N ASN A 3 -4.50 9.35 4.90
CA ASN A 3 -5.36 8.21 5.23
C ASN A 3 -6.13 7.57 4.07
N HIS A 4 -6.02 8.12 2.86
CA HIS A 4 -6.78 7.64 1.71
C HIS A 4 -6.02 6.68 0.81
N GLY A 5 -4.73 6.40 1.06
CA GLY A 5 -3.90 5.59 0.18
C GLY A 5 -2.79 4.83 0.89
N ASP A 6 -1.83 4.32 0.11
CA ASP A 6 -0.68 3.55 0.62
C ASP A 6 0.64 4.34 0.65
N LYS A 7 0.57 5.67 0.63
CA LYS A 7 1.75 6.51 0.55
C LYS A 7 2.20 6.93 1.94
N VAL A 8 3.47 6.72 2.24
CA VAL A 8 4.10 7.13 3.51
C VAL A 8 5.03 8.32 3.33
N ILE A 9 5.31 9.04 4.42
CA ILE A 9 6.33 10.09 4.46
C ILE A 9 7.51 9.57 5.27
N LEU A 10 8.67 9.57 4.62
CA LEU A 10 9.92 9.06 5.16
C LEU A 10 10.87 10.21 5.53
N PRO A 11 11.87 9.97 6.39
CA PRO A 11 12.82 11.02 6.74
C PRO A 11 13.82 11.22 5.59
N PRO A 12 14.40 12.43 5.43
CA PRO A 12 15.42 12.70 4.41
C PRO A 12 16.58 11.70 4.43
N SER A 13 16.98 11.26 5.64
CA SER A 13 18.02 10.25 5.84
C SER A 13 17.74 8.91 5.15
N ALA A 14 16.46 8.53 4.99
CA ALA A 14 16.10 7.32 4.25
C ALA A 14 16.46 7.45 2.76
N LEU A 15 16.26 8.62 2.15
CA LEU A 15 16.65 8.87 0.76
C LEU A 15 18.17 8.83 0.59
N GLU A 16 18.91 9.45 1.51
CA GLU A 16 20.37 9.43 1.51
C GLU A 16 20.92 8.01 1.58
N GLN A 17 20.37 7.18 2.47
CA GLN A 17 20.74 5.77 2.58
C GLN A 17 20.42 4.96 1.32
N LEU A 18 19.32 5.27 0.62
CA LEU A 18 19.00 4.64 -0.65
C LEU A 18 20.01 5.03 -1.72
N LEU A 19 20.31 6.32 -1.87
CA LEU A 19 21.27 6.83 -2.85
C LEU A 19 22.68 6.28 -2.63
N GLN A 20 23.10 6.13 -1.37
CA GLN A 20 24.37 5.48 -1.02
C GLN A 20 24.40 4.00 -1.43
N GLN A 21 23.28 3.27 -1.31
CA GLN A 21 23.20 1.86 -1.69
C GLN A 21 23.24 1.66 -3.21
N VAL A 22 22.61 2.52 -4.01
CA VAL A 22 22.65 2.40 -5.47
C VAL A 22 23.97 2.90 -6.06
N GLY A 23 24.71 3.73 -5.32
CA GLY A 23 25.99 4.28 -5.75
C GLY A 23 25.87 5.34 -6.87
N PRO A 24 27.01 5.88 -7.34
CA PRO A 24 27.03 7.03 -8.28
C PRO A 24 26.52 6.72 -9.69
N SER A 25 26.26 5.45 -10.03
CA SER A 25 25.80 5.02 -11.35
C SER A 25 24.46 4.26 -11.31
N GLY A 26 23.88 4.10 -10.12
CA GLY A 26 22.63 3.37 -9.93
C GLY A 26 21.41 4.27 -10.09
N THR A 27 20.43 3.79 -10.85
CA THR A 27 19.12 4.43 -10.93
C THR A 27 18.21 3.88 -9.85
N LEU A 28 17.50 4.76 -9.14
CA LEU A 28 16.45 4.33 -8.23
C LEU A 28 15.31 3.67 -9.02
N PRO A 29 14.73 2.58 -8.51
CA PRO A 29 13.58 1.96 -9.15
C PRO A 29 12.39 2.92 -9.12
N SER A 30 11.60 2.89 -10.19
CA SER A 30 10.35 3.66 -10.30
C SER A 30 9.20 2.69 -10.58
N PRO A 31 8.14 2.67 -9.77
CA PRO A 31 7.95 3.46 -8.55
C PRO A 31 8.85 3.02 -7.37
N LEU A 32 9.08 3.94 -6.43
CA LEU A 32 9.76 3.64 -5.17
C LEU A 32 8.77 3.00 -4.18
N THR A 33 8.90 1.69 -4.00
CA THR A 33 8.08 0.89 -3.09
C THR A 33 8.90 0.36 -1.91
N PHE A 34 8.28 0.29 -0.75
CA PHE A 34 8.90 -0.11 0.50
C PHE A 34 8.09 -1.21 1.17
N GLU A 35 8.80 -2.15 1.78
CA GLU A 35 8.27 -3.10 2.75
C GLU A 35 8.38 -2.48 4.15
N LEU A 36 7.26 -2.41 4.84
CA LEU A 36 7.18 -2.06 6.25
C LEU A 36 6.92 -3.34 7.03
N ARG A 37 7.80 -3.65 7.98
CA ARG A 37 7.69 -4.83 8.83
C ARG A 37 7.74 -4.45 10.29
N HIS A 38 6.85 -5.02 11.07
CA HIS A 38 6.94 -4.92 12.52
C HIS A 38 8.14 -5.75 13.02
N PRO A 39 9.04 -5.20 13.87
CA PRO A 39 10.28 -5.89 14.26
C PRO A 39 10.03 -7.21 15.00
N HIS A 40 8.97 -7.26 15.83
CA HIS A 40 8.64 -8.38 16.69
C HIS A 40 7.48 -9.27 16.21
N THR A 41 6.81 -8.94 15.09
CA THR A 41 5.72 -9.75 14.56
C THR A 41 6.00 -10.12 13.10
N ALA A 42 5.24 -11.06 12.56
CA ALA A 42 5.30 -11.41 11.14
C ALA A 42 4.47 -10.46 10.26
N ALA A 43 3.91 -9.38 10.83
CA ALA A 43 3.11 -8.43 10.09
C ALA A 43 4.00 -7.61 9.15
N THR A 44 3.69 -7.69 7.87
CA THR A 44 4.38 -7.00 6.79
C THR A 44 3.34 -6.36 5.88
N ILE A 45 3.57 -5.11 5.50
CA ILE A 45 2.79 -4.41 4.49
C ILE A 45 3.73 -3.78 3.48
N HIS A 46 3.20 -3.46 2.31
CA HIS A 46 3.92 -2.69 1.30
C HIS A 46 3.27 -1.32 1.11
N CYS A 47 4.10 -0.35 0.77
CA CYS A 47 3.67 1.04 0.60
C CYS A 47 4.54 1.76 -0.43
N GLY A 48 3.99 2.80 -1.05
CA GLY A 48 4.77 3.77 -1.82
C GLY A 48 5.29 4.92 -0.93
N VAL A 49 6.24 5.69 -1.42
CA VAL A 49 6.65 6.96 -0.79
C VAL A 49 5.92 8.15 -1.42
N LYS A 50 5.44 9.07 -0.57
CA LYS A 50 4.91 10.35 -1.02
C LYS A 50 6.03 11.38 -1.16
N GLU A 51 6.81 11.54 -0.10
CA GLU A 51 7.84 12.56 0.04
C GLU A 51 8.80 12.17 1.18
N PHE A 52 10.00 12.76 1.15
CA PHE A 52 11.04 12.57 2.16
C PHE A 52 11.16 13.82 3.03
N SER A 53 10.16 14.05 3.89
CA SER A 53 10.02 15.29 4.67
C SER A 53 9.64 15.06 6.13
N SER A 54 9.57 13.80 6.61
CA SER A 54 9.28 13.55 8.02
C SER A 54 10.49 13.91 8.89
N PRO A 55 10.27 14.24 10.18
CA PRO A 55 11.36 14.43 11.13
C PRO A 55 12.27 13.19 11.22
N ASP A 56 13.53 13.42 11.56
CA ASP A 56 14.52 12.35 11.66
C ASP A 56 14.06 11.21 12.56
N SER A 57 14.32 9.99 12.12
CA SER A 57 13.93 8.75 12.82
C SER A 57 12.42 8.58 13.03
N THR A 58 11.58 9.31 12.28
CA THR A 58 10.11 9.15 12.33
C THR A 58 9.54 8.88 10.94
N ILE A 59 8.49 8.07 10.89
CA ILE A 59 7.71 7.80 9.68
C ILE A 59 6.28 8.27 9.91
N GLN A 60 5.68 8.90 8.90
CA GLN A 60 4.24 9.14 8.90
C GLN A 60 3.58 8.16 7.94
N LEU A 61 2.68 7.35 8.48
CA LEU A 61 1.91 6.38 7.72
C LEU A 61 0.40 6.56 8.00
N PRO A 62 -0.45 6.16 7.04
CA PRO A 62 -1.90 6.09 7.22
C PRO A 62 -2.31 5.28 8.45
N THR A 63 -3.42 5.66 9.08
CA THR A 63 -3.96 4.96 10.26
C THR A 63 -4.19 3.47 10.00
N TRP A 64 -4.76 3.12 8.83
CA TRP A 64 -5.04 1.73 8.47
C TRP A 64 -3.76 0.86 8.39
N MET A 65 -2.64 1.43 7.92
CA MET A 65 -1.36 0.72 7.86
C MET A 65 -0.82 0.45 9.26
N ARG A 66 -0.95 1.44 10.15
CA ARG A 66 -0.50 1.33 11.53
C ARG A 66 -1.28 0.23 12.24
N GLU A 67 -2.59 0.19 12.03
CA GLU A 67 -3.48 -0.85 12.55
C GLU A 67 -3.17 -2.22 11.96
N SER A 68 -2.92 -2.29 10.64
CA SER A 68 -2.56 -3.55 9.95
C SER A 68 -1.23 -4.14 10.44
N LEU A 69 -0.26 -3.29 10.79
CA LEU A 69 1.00 -3.71 11.39
C LEU A 69 0.92 -3.95 12.90
N GLY A 70 -0.20 -3.60 13.53
CA GLY A 70 -0.34 -3.63 14.99
C GLY A 70 0.59 -2.67 15.73
N LEU A 71 0.95 -1.54 15.10
CA LEU A 71 1.87 -0.57 15.68
C LEU A 71 1.15 0.39 16.64
N HIS A 72 1.78 0.67 17.77
CA HIS A 72 1.41 1.72 18.70
C HIS A 72 2.27 2.97 18.52
N THR A 73 1.84 4.09 19.13
CA THR A 73 2.62 5.33 19.12
C THR A 73 3.97 5.07 19.78
N GLN A 74 5.07 5.45 19.10
CA GLN A 74 6.47 5.21 19.49
C GLN A 74 7.02 3.81 19.22
N ASP A 75 6.27 2.92 18.58
CA ASP A 75 6.83 1.66 18.11
C ASP A 75 7.82 1.87 16.96
N HIS A 76 8.80 0.98 16.88
CA HIS A 76 9.75 0.93 15.78
C HIS A 76 9.18 0.09 14.64
N VAL A 77 9.40 0.52 13.40
CA VAL A 77 9.10 -0.23 12.19
C VAL A 77 10.37 -0.38 11.37
N VAL A 78 10.56 -1.55 10.79
CA VAL A 78 11.67 -1.80 9.86
C VAL A 78 11.19 -1.44 8.46
N ILE A 79 11.97 -0.60 7.79
CA ILE A 79 11.68 -0.12 6.43
C ILE A 79 12.74 -0.70 5.51
N LYS A 80 12.31 -1.32 4.41
CA LYS A 80 13.21 -1.87 3.40
C LYS A 80 12.72 -1.52 2.00
N LEU A 81 13.64 -1.18 1.10
CA LEU A 81 13.29 -1.05 -0.32
C LEU A 81 12.82 -2.42 -0.84
N ALA A 82 11.64 -2.45 -1.45
CA ALA A 82 11.05 -3.65 -2.00
C ALA A 82 10.78 -3.44 -3.49
N LEU A 83 11.24 -4.37 -4.33
CA LEU A 83 10.94 -4.39 -5.76
C LEU A 83 9.79 -5.36 -5.98
N LEU A 84 8.58 -4.82 -6.15
CA LEU A 84 7.39 -5.63 -6.36
C LEU A 84 7.15 -5.87 -7.85
N PRO A 85 6.77 -7.09 -8.26
CA PRO A 85 6.33 -7.34 -9.63
C PRO A 85 5.03 -6.58 -9.91
N LYS A 86 4.79 -6.26 -11.18
CA LYS A 86 3.50 -5.67 -11.59
C LYS A 86 2.37 -6.66 -11.36
N GLY A 87 1.33 -6.20 -10.69
CA GLY A 87 0.12 -6.96 -10.45
C GLY A 87 -0.66 -7.16 -11.74
N THR A 88 -1.09 -8.38 -11.97
CA THR A 88 -1.95 -8.75 -13.12
C THR A 88 -3.36 -9.11 -12.70
N PHE A 89 -3.54 -9.56 -11.45
CA PHE A 89 -4.83 -9.98 -10.91
C PHE A 89 -4.90 -9.69 -9.42
N ALA A 90 -6.08 -9.24 -8.96
CA ALA A 90 -6.42 -9.10 -7.55
C ALA A 90 -7.85 -9.62 -7.32
N ARG A 91 -7.98 -10.58 -6.39
CA ARG A 91 -9.29 -10.99 -5.86
C ARG A 91 -9.58 -10.24 -4.57
N LEU A 92 -10.70 -9.55 -4.54
CA LEU A 92 -11.15 -8.76 -3.40
C LEU A 92 -12.44 -9.35 -2.82
N LYS A 93 -12.50 -9.46 -1.50
CA LYS A 93 -13.69 -9.90 -0.77
C LYS A 93 -14.29 -8.72 0.01
N PRO A 94 -15.56 -8.38 -0.19
CA PRO A 94 -16.18 -7.30 0.58
C PRO A 94 -16.36 -7.73 2.04
N ILE A 95 -16.01 -6.84 2.98
CA ILE A 95 -16.20 -7.09 4.41
C ILE A 95 -17.68 -6.90 4.81
N SER A 96 -18.38 -5.98 4.14
CA SER A 96 -19.83 -5.79 4.27
C SER A 96 -20.56 -6.02 2.96
N HIS A 97 -21.79 -6.55 3.02
CA HIS A 97 -22.66 -6.76 1.85
C HIS A 97 -23.21 -5.46 1.22
N ASP A 98 -22.94 -4.30 1.82
CA ASP A 98 -23.43 -2.99 1.34
C ASP A 98 -22.83 -2.56 -0.01
N TYR A 99 -21.76 -3.21 -0.50
CA TYR A 99 -21.12 -2.88 -1.78
C TYR A 99 -22.06 -3.00 -3.00
N ARG A 100 -23.17 -3.74 -2.87
CA ARG A 100 -24.19 -3.90 -3.92
C ARG A 100 -24.97 -2.61 -4.22
N ASP A 101 -24.89 -1.61 -3.34
CA ASP A 101 -25.46 -0.27 -3.57
C ASP A 101 -24.66 0.54 -4.61
N ILE A 102 -23.46 0.08 -4.98
CA ILE A 102 -22.61 0.76 -5.95
C ILE A 102 -22.93 0.24 -7.36
N THR A 103 -23.55 1.09 -8.18
CA THR A 103 -23.98 0.77 -9.56
C THR A 103 -22.85 0.22 -10.44
N ASP A 104 -21.61 0.67 -10.19
CA ASP A 104 -20.41 0.20 -10.90
C ASP A 104 -19.23 0.05 -9.92
N TYR A 105 -19.35 -0.88 -8.98
CA TYR A 105 -18.34 -1.09 -7.93
C TYR A 105 -16.95 -1.38 -8.49
N ARG A 106 -16.86 -2.05 -9.64
CA ARG A 106 -15.59 -2.42 -10.27
C ARG A 106 -14.86 -1.18 -10.74
N ALA A 107 -15.51 -0.34 -11.54
CA ALA A 107 -14.91 0.91 -12.02
C ALA A 107 -14.56 1.85 -10.85
N ALA A 108 -15.40 1.92 -9.82
CA ALA A 108 -15.14 2.72 -8.63
C ALA A 108 -13.90 2.22 -7.85
N LEU A 109 -13.77 0.91 -7.67
CA LEU A 109 -12.62 0.29 -7.02
C LEU A 109 -11.35 0.47 -7.84
N GLU A 110 -11.39 0.21 -9.14
CA GLU A 110 -10.24 0.41 -10.04
C GLU A 110 -9.76 1.87 -10.02
N ALA A 111 -10.69 2.83 -10.09
CA ALA A 111 -10.36 4.25 -9.99
C ALA A 111 -9.77 4.61 -8.62
N HIS A 112 -10.32 4.06 -7.54
CA HIS A 112 -9.83 4.30 -6.18
C HIS A 112 -8.42 3.72 -5.98
N LEU A 113 -8.20 2.46 -6.38
CA LEU A 113 -6.90 1.80 -6.33
C LEU A 113 -5.86 2.59 -7.12
N ARG A 114 -6.16 2.97 -8.37
CA ARG A 114 -5.24 3.72 -9.22
C ARG A 114 -4.93 5.12 -8.69
N GLY A 115 -5.89 5.78 -8.05
CA GLY A 115 -5.70 7.12 -7.49
C GLY A 115 -4.89 7.14 -6.19
N HIS A 116 -5.02 6.08 -5.38
CA HIS A 116 -4.61 6.12 -3.99
C HIS A 116 -3.56 5.09 -3.57
N TYR A 117 -3.48 3.96 -4.25
CA TYR A 117 -2.61 2.83 -3.89
C TYR A 117 -1.54 2.61 -4.98
N ASN A 118 -0.31 2.33 -4.56
CA ASN A 118 0.78 1.91 -5.44
C ASN A 118 1.03 0.41 -5.33
N THR A 119 0.68 -0.19 -4.20
CA THR A 119 0.95 -1.57 -3.86
C THR A 119 -0.26 -2.24 -3.22
N LEU A 120 -0.37 -3.54 -3.42
CA LEU A 120 -1.32 -4.41 -2.72
C LEU A 120 -0.57 -5.57 -2.08
N SER A 121 -1.00 -5.96 -0.89
CA SER A 121 -0.51 -7.16 -0.19
C SER A 121 -1.66 -8.10 0.13
N ASN A 122 -1.42 -9.40 0.08
CA ASN A 122 -2.41 -10.42 0.41
C ASN A 122 -2.83 -10.31 1.88
N GLY A 123 -4.13 -10.42 2.15
CA GLY A 123 -4.73 -10.22 3.47
C GLY A 123 -4.95 -8.77 3.89
N GLN A 124 -4.47 -7.79 3.10
CA GLN A 124 -4.66 -6.36 3.36
C GLN A 124 -6.14 -5.97 3.30
N THR A 125 -6.58 -5.07 4.19
CA THR A 125 -7.88 -4.41 4.09
C THR A 125 -7.74 -3.06 3.38
N LEU A 126 -8.61 -2.85 2.39
CA LEU A 126 -8.72 -1.66 1.57
C LEU A 126 -10.03 -0.95 1.90
N SER A 127 -10.00 0.37 2.08
CA SER A 127 -11.18 1.18 2.33
C SER A 127 -11.46 2.10 1.15
N CYS A 128 -12.54 1.85 0.41
CA CYS A 128 -12.95 2.63 -0.75
C CYS A 128 -14.14 3.53 -0.40
N ARG A 129 -14.04 4.83 -0.71
CA ARG A 129 -15.12 5.80 -0.49
C ARG A 129 -15.93 6.00 -1.76
N TYR A 130 -17.24 5.76 -1.70
CA TYR A 130 -18.17 5.99 -2.82
C TYR A 130 -19.48 6.61 -2.32
N GLY A 131 -19.96 7.68 -2.99
CA GLY A 131 -21.27 8.29 -2.70
C GLY A 131 -21.46 8.76 -1.24
N GLY A 132 -20.37 9.09 -0.54
CA GLY A 132 -20.39 9.51 0.87
C GLY A 132 -20.27 8.37 1.89
N ARG A 133 -20.28 7.10 1.47
CA ARG A 133 -20.06 5.92 2.32
C ARG A 133 -18.65 5.35 2.12
N VAL A 134 -18.17 4.60 3.10
CA VAL A 134 -16.92 3.85 3.05
C VAL A 134 -17.25 2.36 2.99
N TYR A 135 -16.59 1.66 2.09
CA TYR A 135 -16.74 0.23 1.86
C TYR A 135 -15.39 -0.43 2.02
N ASP A 136 -15.31 -1.44 2.89
CA ASP A 136 -14.08 -2.15 3.16
C ASP A 136 -14.03 -3.47 2.40
N PHE A 137 -12.86 -3.78 1.85
CA PHE A 137 -12.57 -4.96 1.06
C PHE A 137 -11.29 -5.60 1.56
N GLN A 138 -11.26 -6.92 1.67
CA GLN A 138 -10.06 -7.69 1.97
C GLN A 138 -9.45 -8.21 0.67
N VAL A 139 -8.15 -8.04 0.51
CA VAL A 139 -7.38 -8.69 -0.57
C VAL A 139 -7.24 -10.17 -0.22
N VAL A 140 -7.78 -11.05 -1.06
CA VAL A 140 -7.79 -12.50 -0.85
C VAL A 140 -6.71 -13.20 -1.68
N GLU A 141 -6.47 -12.70 -2.89
CA GLU A 141 -5.49 -13.28 -3.80
C GLU A 141 -4.86 -12.19 -4.67
N LEU A 142 -3.57 -12.32 -4.93
CA LEU A 142 -2.82 -11.47 -5.85
C LEU A 142 -1.96 -12.32 -6.78
N LYS A 143 -1.73 -11.84 -8.01
CA LYS A 143 -0.79 -12.44 -8.96
C LYS A 143 0.17 -11.41 -9.53
N PRO A 144 1.45 -11.75 -9.74
CA PRO A 144 2.04 -13.11 -9.62
C PRO A 144 2.53 -13.49 -8.22
N GLN A 145 2.49 -12.59 -7.24
CA GLN A 145 3.00 -12.80 -5.88
C GLN A 145 2.01 -12.26 -4.84
N ASP A 146 2.24 -12.58 -3.57
CA ASP A 146 1.45 -12.10 -2.43
C ASP A 146 1.60 -10.59 -2.17
N ALA A 147 2.54 -9.92 -2.82
CA ALA A 147 2.64 -8.48 -2.85
C ALA A 147 2.97 -8.01 -4.27
N VAL A 148 2.24 -7.02 -4.76
CA VAL A 148 2.36 -6.55 -6.14
C VAL A 148 2.31 -5.03 -6.21
N SER A 149 2.98 -4.48 -7.22
CA SER A 149 2.83 -3.08 -7.61
C SER A 149 1.65 -2.93 -8.56
N ILE A 150 0.77 -1.99 -8.26
CA ILE A 150 -0.41 -1.66 -9.06
C ILE A 150 -0.29 -0.31 -9.80
N THR A 151 0.88 0.34 -9.70
CA THR A 151 1.18 1.55 -10.44
C THR A 151 1.44 1.24 -11.91
N ASP A 152 0.80 1.97 -12.82
CA ASP A 152 0.93 1.81 -14.28
C ASP A 152 0.81 0.34 -14.73
N THR A 153 -0.23 -0.33 -14.22
CA THR A 153 -0.60 -1.70 -14.61
C THR A 153 -2.09 -1.81 -14.92
N ASP A 154 -2.42 -2.75 -15.79
CA ASP A 154 -3.79 -3.20 -16.08
C ASP A 154 -4.14 -4.33 -15.12
N LEU A 155 -4.40 -3.98 -13.86
CA LEU A 155 -4.75 -4.95 -12.82
C LEU A 155 -6.19 -5.44 -13.05
N GLU A 156 -6.37 -6.74 -13.26
CA GLU A 156 -7.71 -7.33 -13.29
C GLU A 156 -8.24 -7.49 -11.86
N VAL A 157 -9.38 -6.87 -11.56
CA VAL A 157 -10.04 -6.97 -10.25
C VAL A 157 -11.24 -7.91 -10.33
N GLU A 158 -11.23 -8.97 -9.52
CA GLU A 158 -12.33 -9.93 -9.35
C GLU A 158 -12.91 -9.83 -7.94
N MET A 159 -14.23 -9.90 -7.81
CA MET A 159 -14.90 -9.94 -6.52
C MET A 159 -15.19 -11.38 -6.10
N ASP A 160 -14.76 -11.74 -4.90
CA ASP A 160 -15.17 -12.96 -4.21
C ASP A 160 -16.52 -12.72 -3.51
N PRO A 161 -17.61 -13.41 -3.89
CA PRO A 161 -18.97 -13.15 -3.40
C PRO A 161 -19.22 -13.43 -1.91
#